data_AF-A0A6M1M6E4-F1
#
_entry.id   AF-A0A6M1M6E4-F1
#
_cell.length_a   1.000
_cell.length_b   1.000
_cell.length_c   1.000
_cell.angle_alpha   90.00
_cell.angle_beta   90.00
_cell.angle_gamma   90.00
#
_symmetry.space_group_name_H-M   'P 1'
#
loop_
_entity.id
_entity.type
_entity.pdbx_description
1 polymer ?
#
loop_
_entity_poly.entity_id
_entity_poly.type
_entity_poly.pdbx_seq_one_letter_code
_entity_poly.pdbx_strand_id
1 'polypeptide(L)'
;MSVTGEEVPADRVVETLEILLRAPPFMRSPKLARFLRFVVEEELAGRGATIKAYTIATQALGRGPDFDPSIDPSVRVEAGRLRRALDEVYAQHAEGLEVRLIVPVGGYRPRFTPLESVSALAEDAPMPEPGTLPPPVPGTRRATVAALTPRGQAAIIALLAAILLVLCIDLGLTLSARMAGSAPTPRELVVRGR
;
A
#
# COMPACT_ATOMS: atom_id res chain seq x y z
N MET A 1 -19.90 24.85 20.67
CA MET A 1 -18.92 23.81 20.31
C MET A 1 -19.50 23.10 19.08
N SER A 2 -19.58 23.74 17.92
CA SER A 2 -18.53 24.08 16.94
C SER A 2 -18.10 22.87 16.11
N VAL A 3 -18.57 22.89 14.86
CA VAL A 3 -18.21 22.11 13.67
C VAL A 3 -18.71 20.66 13.65
N THR A 4 -19.91 20.45 13.13
CA THR A 4 -20.33 19.17 12.55
C THR A 4 -19.42 18.91 11.35
N GLY A 5 -18.29 18.24 11.58
CA GLY A 5 -17.52 17.65 10.49
C GLY A 5 -18.43 16.63 9.83
N GLU A 6 -18.67 16.81 8.55
CA GLU A 6 -19.51 15.89 7.77
C GLU A 6 -18.81 14.52 7.74
N GLU A 7 -19.20 13.64 8.66
CA GLU A 7 -18.71 12.26 8.69
C GLU A 7 -19.21 11.56 7.43
N VAL A 8 -18.28 10.99 6.67
CA VAL A 8 -18.61 10.24 5.45
C VAL A 8 -19.53 9.07 5.83
N PRO A 9 -20.72 8.95 5.22
CA PRO A 9 -21.63 7.84 5.50
C PRO A 9 -20.97 6.48 5.23
N ALA A 10 -21.18 5.51 6.13
CA ALA A 10 -20.56 4.18 6.03
C ALA A 10 -20.87 3.49 4.70
N ASP A 11 -22.09 3.63 4.19
CA ASP A 11 -22.52 3.01 2.92
C ASP A 11 -21.67 3.52 1.73
N ARG A 12 -21.31 4.81 1.71
CA ARG A 12 -20.44 5.39 0.67
C ARG A 12 -19.01 4.86 0.74
N VAL A 13 -18.52 4.60 1.95
CA VAL A 13 -17.21 3.95 2.15
C VAL A 13 -17.25 2.51 1.63
N VAL A 14 -18.33 1.78 1.88
CA VAL A 14 -18.52 0.39 1.39
C VAL A 14 -18.61 0.35 -0.14
N GLU A 15 -19.40 1.23 -0.74
CA GLU A 15 -19.48 1.37 -2.22
C GLU A 15 -18.11 1.66 -2.82
N THR A 16 -17.40 2.65 -2.26
CA THR A 16 -16.04 3.02 -2.67
C THR A 16 -15.08 1.84 -2.56
N LEU A 17 -15.12 1.08 -1.45
CA LEU A 17 -14.30 -0.11 -1.26
C LEU A 17 -14.54 -1.14 -2.38
N GLU A 18 -15.81 -1.43 -2.71
CA GLU A 18 -16.15 -2.40 -3.74
C GLU A 18 -15.68 -1.96 -5.14
N ILE A 19 -15.72 -0.65 -5.44
CA ILE A 19 -15.14 -0.10 -6.67
C ILE A 19 -13.62 -0.25 -6.67
N LEU A 20 -12.93 0.15 -5.60
CA LEU A 20 -11.48 0.04 -5.47
C LEU A 20 -11.00 -1.41 -5.66
N LEU A 21 -11.69 -2.38 -5.07
CA LEU A 21 -11.31 -3.79 -5.14
C LEU A 21 -11.43 -4.39 -6.55
N ARG A 22 -12.21 -3.76 -7.43
CA ARG A 22 -12.33 -4.13 -8.85
C ARG A 22 -11.32 -3.38 -9.73
N ALA A 23 -10.53 -2.46 -9.18
CA ALA A 23 -9.52 -1.75 -9.95
C ALA A 23 -8.27 -2.65 -10.21
N PRO A 24 -7.52 -2.41 -11.31
CA PRO A 24 -6.45 -3.31 -11.75
C PRO A 24 -5.37 -3.63 -10.69
N PRO A 25 -4.88 -2.66 -9.88
CA PRO A 25 -3.87 -2.95 -8.85
C PRO A 25 -4.35 -3.96 -7.80
N PHE A 26 -5.65 -3.93 -7.45
CA PHE A 26 -6.23 -4.81 -6.45
C PHE A 26 -6.64 -6.16 -7.02
N MET A 27 -7.12 -6.22 -8.27
CA MET A 27 -7.38 -7.49 -8.97
C MET A 27 -6.10 -8.30 -9.17
N ARG A 28 -4.98 -7.64 -9.48
CA ARG A 28 -3.67 -8.30 -9.68
C ARG A 28 -3.04 -8.78 -8.37
N SER A 29 -3.50 -8.28 -7.22
CA SER A 29 -2.94 -8.60 -5.90
C SER A 29 -4.03 -8.91 -4.87
N PRO A 30 -4.44 -10.18 -4.76
CA PRO A 30 -5.37 -10.62 -3.72
C PRO A 30 -4.90 -10.27 -2.30
N LYS A 31 -3.59 -10.17 -2.09
CA LYS A 31 -3.01 -9.77 -0.81
C LYS A 31 -3.32 -8.30 -0.48
N LEU A 32 -3.15 -7.38 -1.45
CA LEU A 32 -3.49 -5.97 -1.25
C LEU A 32 -4.99 -5.77 -1.09
N ALA A 33 -5.80 -6.52 -1.84
CA ALA A 33 -7.25 -6.52 -1.70
C ALA A 33 -7.68 -6.92 -0.28
N ARG A 34 -7.12 -8.01 0.29
CA ARG A 34 -7.39 -8.42 1.68
C ARG A 34 -6.94 -7.39 2.69
N PHE A 35 -5.76 -6.78 2.50
CA PHE A 35 -5.28 -5.71 3.37
C PHE A 35 -6.29 -4.56 3.38
N LEU A 36 -6.62 -4.01 2.21
CA LEU A 36 -7.54 -2.87 2.08
C LEU A 36 -8.90 -3.18 2.72
N ARG A 37 -9.48 -4.34 2.38
CA ARG A 37 -10.76 -4.80 2.93
C ARG A 37 -10.71 -4.84 4.46
N PHE A 38 -9.71 -5.51 5.03
CA PHE A 38 -9.56 -5.63 6.47
C PHE A 38 -9.53 -4.28 7.19
N VAL A 39 -8.70 -3.34 6.73
CA VAL A 39 -8.56 -2.05 7.42
C VAL A 39 -9.80 -1.18 7.33
N VAL A 40 -10.56 -1.28 6.22
CA VAL A 40 -11.81 -0.54 6.06
C VAL A 40 -12.91 -1.15 6.92
N GLU A 41 -13.08 -2.47 6.88
CA GLU A 41 -14.09 -3.17 7.67
C GLU A 41 -13.86 -2.99 9.18
N GLU A 42 -12.61 -3.06 9.66
CA GLU A 42 -12.29 -2.78 11.07
C GLU A 42 -12.58 -1.33 11.47
N GLU A 43 -12.32 -0.37 10.58
CA GLU A 43 -12.61 1.05 10.86
C GLU A 43 -14.12 1.30 10.92
N LEU A 44 -14.88 0.78 9.95
CA LEU A 44 -16.34 0.91 9.90
C LEU A 44 -17.02 0.18 11.07
N ALA A 45 -16.41 -0.89 11.57
CA ALA A 45 -16.91 -1.60 12.74
C ALA A 45 -16.51 -0.94 14.08
N GLY A 46 -15.94 0.27 14.05
CA GLY A 46 -15.52 1.01 15.24
C GLY A 46 -14.28 0.43 15.93
N ARG A 47 -13.59 -0.53 15.30
CA ARG A 47 -12.39 -1.19 15.80
C ARG A 47 -11.10 -0.60 15.26
N GLY A 48 -11.11 0.62 14.73
CA GLY A 48 -9.93 1.30 14.18
C GLY A 48 -8.66 1.28 15.05
N ALA A 49 -8.81 1.25 16.39
CA ALA A 49 -7.70 1.16 17.34
C ALA A 49 -6.98 -0.21 17.34
N THR A 50 -7.62 -1.27 16.84
CA THR A 50 -7.05 -2.62 16.71
C THR A 50 -6.20 -2.76 15.45
N ILE A 51 -6.28 -1.83 14.50
CA ILE A 51 -5.57 -1.87 13.20
C ILE A 51 -4.08 -1.60 13.41
N LYS A 52 -3.35 -2.66 13.78
CA LYS A 52 -1.93 -2.67 14.10
C LYS A 52 -1.21 -3.67 13.20
N ALA A 53 0.12 -3.60 13.17
CA ALA A 53 0.89 -4.49 12.30
C ALA A 53 0.60 -5.98 12.56
N TYR A 54 0.53 -6.37 13.83
CA TYR A 54 0.24 -7.76 14.23
C TYR A 54 -1.13 -8.26 13.77
N THR A 55 -2.18 -7.46 13.96
CA THR A 55 -3.56 -7.85 13.59
C THR A 55 -3.72 -7.92 12.07
N ILE A 56 -3.13 -6.98 11.33
CA ILE A 56 -3.11 -7.03 9.87
C ILE A 56 -2.35 -8.27 9.38
N ALA A 57 -1.19 -8.57 9.96
CA ALA A 57 -0.38 -9.72 9.57
C ALA A 57 -1.16 -11.03 9.71
N THR A 58 -1.78 -11.23 10.87
CA THR A 58 -2.46 -12.48 11.22
C THR A 58 -3.83 -12.61 10.55
N GLN A 59 -4.61 -11.53 10.50
CA GLN A 59 -6.00 -11.58 10.04
C GLN A 59 -6.17 -11.29 8.54
N ALA A 60 -5.28 -10.50 7.93
CA ALA A 60 -5.40 -10.12 6.51
C ALA A 60 -4.32 -10.75 5.63
N LEU A 61 -3.10 -10.90 6.14
CA LEU A 61 -1.94 -11.35 5.35
C LEU A 61 -1.57 -12.82 5.57
N GLY A 62 -2.27 -13.53 6.46
CA GLY A 62 -2.10 -14.96 6.70
C GLY A 62 -0.80 -15.34 7.38
N ARG A 63 -0.24 -14.45 8.22
CA ARG A 63 0.92 -14.78 9.06
C ARG A 63 0.49 -15.56 10.30
N GLY A 64 1.39 -16.41 10.78
CA GLY A 64 1.18 -17.17 12.03
C GLY A 64 1.29 -16.30 13.29
N PRO A 65 0.97 -16.88 14.46
CA PRO A 65 0.97 -16.16 15.74
C PRO A 65 2.35 -15.68 16.17
N ASP A 66 3.42 -16.30 15.68
CA ASP A 66 4.83 -15.97 15.96
C ASP A 66 5.33 -14.73 15.20
N PHE A 67 4.44 -14.04 14.47
CA PHE A 67 4.79 -12.81 13.75
C PHE A 67 5.21 -11.69 14.72
N ASP A 68 6.43 -11.18 14.55
CA ASP A 68 6.94 -10.02 15.28
C ASP A 68 7.16 -8.83 14.31
N PRO A 69 6.40 -7.73 14.46
CA PRO A 69 6.54 -6.55 13.60
C PRO A 69 7.87 -5.80 13.79
N SER A 70 8.63 -6.06 14.85
CA SER A 70 9.94 -5.43 15.08
C SER A 70 11.00 -5.95 14.11
N ILE A 71 10.94 -7.24 13.77
CA ILE A 71 11.92 -7.93 12.90
C ILE A 71 11.37 -8.30 11.51
N ASP A 72 10.05 -8.45 11.34
CA ASP A 72 9.43 -8.72 10.03
C ASP A 72 8.79 -7.44 9.45
N PRO A 73 9.40 -6.81 8.42
CA PRO A 73 8.90 -5.58 7.83
C PRO A 73 7.72 -5.78 6.86
N SER A 74 7.24 -7.01 6.64
CA SER A 74 6.30 -7.32 5.56
C SER A 74 5.02 -6.49 5.60
N VAL A 75 4.43 -6.25 6.78
CA VAL A 75 3.24 -5.40 6.88
C VAL A 75 3.54 -3.95 6.49
N ARG A 76 4.72 -3.42 6.86
CA ARG A 76 5.14 -2.08 6.46
C ARG A 76 5.36 -1.99 4.95
N VAL A 77 5.94 -3.02 4.35
CA VAL A 77 6.15 -3.12 2.89
C VAL A 77 4.82 -3.18 2.15
N GLU A 78 3.89 -4.03 2.59
CA GLU A 78 2.56 -4.14 1.98
C GLU A 78 1.73 -2.87 2.18
N ALA A 79 1.84 -2.19 3.33
CA ALA A 79 1.22 -0.88 3.52
C ALA A 79 1.78 0.17 2.55
N GLY A 80 3.08 0.13 2.25
CA GLY A 80 3.70 0.99 1.23
C GLY A 80 3.13 0.71 -0.17
N ARG A 81 2.96 -0.57 -0.52
CA ARG A 81 2.34 -1.00 -1.79
C ARG A 81 0.88 -0.61 -1.87
N LEU A 82 0.13 -0.76 -0.77
CA LEU A 82 -1.27 -0.35 -0.67
C LEU A 82 -1.45 1.14 -0.96
N ARG A 83 -0.62 2.00 -0.35
CA ARG A 83 -0.67 3.45 -0.60
C ARG A 83 -0.45 3.78 -2.08
N ARG A 84 0.58 3.18 -2.70
CA ARG A 84 0.85 3.35 -4.13
C ARG A 84 -0.29 2.87 -5.01
N ALA A 85 -0.89 1.72 -4.67
CA ALA A 85 -2.03 1.18 -5.40
C ALA A 85 -3.26 2.10 -5.30
N LEU A 86 -3.53 2.66 -4.10
CA LEU A 86 -4.59 3.66 -3.94
C LEU A 86 -4.30 4.90 -4.80
N ASP A 87 -3.08 5.43 -4.74
CA ASP A 87 -2.70 6.60 -5.53
C ASP A 87 -2.83 6.36 -7.05
N GLU A 88 -2.44 5.18 -7.53
CA GLU A 88 -2.61 4.76 -8.93
C GLU A 88 -4.10 4.71 -9.32
N VAL A 89 -4.95 4.09 -8.50
CA VAL A 89 -6.39 4.00 -8.77
C VAL A 89 -7.04 5.38 -8.78
N TYR A 90 -6.77 6.24 -7.79
CA TYR A 90 -7.32 7.59 -7.81
C TYR A 90 -6.73 8.49 -8.92
N ALA A 91 -5.58 8.15 -9.50
CA ALA A 91 -5.02 8.89 -10.63
C ALA A 91 -5.58 8.43 -11.98
N GLN A 92 -5.92 7.15 -12.13
CA GLN A 92 -6.25 6.52 -13.42
C GLN A 92 -7.70 6.02 -13.53
N HIS A 93 -8.36 5.81 -12.40
CA HIS A 93 -9.66 5.14 -12.28
C HIS A 93 -10.54 5.81 -11.21
N ALA A 94 -10.55 7.14 -11.17
CA ALA A 94 -11.33 7.92 -10.20
C ALA A 94 -12.83 7.98 -10.48
N GLU A 95 -13.26 7.48 -11.65
CA GLU A 95 -14.67 7.48 -12.05
C GLU A 95 -15.52 6.66 -11.08
N GLY A 96 -16.62 7.25 -10.60
CA GLY A 96 -17.52 6.64 -9.60
C GLY A 96 -16.99 6.63 -8.16
N LEU A 97 -15.78 7.14 -7.89
CA LEU A 97 -15.27 7.27 -6.52
C LEU A 97 -15.76 8.58 -5.89
N GLU A 98 -16.69 8.47 -4.94
CA GLU A 98 -17.21 9.62 -4.16
C GLU A 98 -16.43 9.86 -2.85
N VAL A 99 -15.59 8.90 -2.43
CA VAL A 99 -14.81 8.99 -1.19
C VAL A 99 -13.34 8.76 -1.50
N ARG A 100 -12.48 9.65 -1.00
CA ARG A 100 -11.03 9.43 -0.97
C ARG A 100 -10.67 8.64 0.28
N LEU A 101 -10.13 7.46 0.07
CA LEU A 101 -9.56 6.59 1.10
C LEU A 101 -8.05 6.81 1.20
N ILE A 102 -7.57 7.14 2.40
CA ILE A 102 -6.17 7.41 2.68
C ILE A 102 -5.67 6.50 3.79
N VAL A 103 -4.54 5.82 3.56
CA VAL A 103 -3.80 5.12 4.61
C VAL A 103 -2.56 5.95 4.97
N PRO A 104 -2.49 6.57 6.16
CA PRO A 104 -1.43 7.52 6.50
C PRO A 104 -0.07 6.86 6.62
N VAL A 105 1.02 7.60 6.38
CA VAL A 105 2.38 7.13 6.69
C VAL A 105 2.52 6.98 8.22
N GLY A 106 3.24 5.95 8.66
CA GLY A 106 3.44 5.66 10.09
C GLY A 106 2.26 4.99 10.79
N GLY A 107 1.12 4.86 10.11
CA GLY A 107 -0.06 4.18 10.62
C GLY A 107 -0.71 3.27 9.57
N TYR A 108 -1.75 2.56 10.01
CA TYR A 108 -2.52 1.65 9.16
C TYR A 108 -4.02 1.96 9.16
N ARG A 109 -4.50 2.75 10.13
CA ARG A 109 -5.90 3.16 10.25
C ARG A 109 -6.28 4.06 9.06
N PRO A 110 -7.28 3.68 8.25
CA PRO A 110 -7.68 4.48 7.09
C PRO A 110 -8.41 5.75 7.54
N ARG A 111 -8.41 6.75 6.67
CA ARG A 111 -9.20 7.98 6.78
C ARG A 111 -10.01 8.15 5.52
N PHE A 112 -11.22 8.69 5.68
CA PHE A 112 -12.16 8.91 4.60
C PHE A 112 -12.45 10.41 4.48
N THR A 113 -12.42 10.93 3.27
CA THR A 113 -12.81 12.30 2.98
C THR A 113 -13.70 12.30 1.74
N PRO A 114 -14.78 13.12 1.68
CA PRO A 114 -15.54 13.27 0.46
C PRO A 114 -14.64 13.70 -0.71
N LEU A 115 -14.84 13.11 -1.89
CA LEU A 115 -14.37 13.63 -3.16
C LEU A 115 -15.50 14.47 -3.72
N GLU A 116 -15.27 15.76 -3.95
CA GLU A 116 -16.18 16.56 -4.75
C GLU A 116 -16.17 15.96 -6.17
N SER A 117 -17.23 15.24 -6.50
CA SER A 117 -17.41 14.68 -7.83
C SER A 117 -17.42 15.82 -8.84
N VAL A 118 -16.45 15.89 -9.74
CA VAL A 118 -16.40 16.86 -10.85
C VAL A 118 -17.53 16.60 -11.89
N SER A 119 -18.47 15.71 -11.58
CA SER A 119 -19.48 15.18 -12.51
C SER A 119 -20.78 15.99 -12.57
N ALA A 120 -20.85 17.20 -12.00
CA ALA A 120 -22.08 18.00 -11.98
C ALA A 120 -22.00 19.34 -12.76
N LEU A 121 -20.98 19.56 -13.59
CA LEU A 121 -20.86 20.81 -14.39
C LEU A 121 -20.75 20.60 -15.91
N ALA A 122 -21.08 19.41 -16.42
CA ALA A 122 -21.04 19.12 -17.87
C ALA A 122 -22.41 19.13 -18.57
N GLU A 123 -23.50 19.42 -17.87
CA GLU A 123 -24.84 19.61 -18.45
C GLU A 123 -25.46 20.91 -17.94
N ASP A 124 -24.94 22.04 -18.42
CA ASP A 124 -25.67 23.29 -18.75
C ASP A 124 -24.67 24.45 -18.87
N ALA A 125 -23.76 24.35 -19.84
CA ALA A 125 -23.00 25.52 -20.28
C ALA A 125 -23.66 26.05 -21.56
N PRO A 126 -24.39 27.18 -21.52
CA PRO A 126 -24.69 27.93 -22.72
C PRO A 126 -23.36 28.28 -23.39
N MET A 127 -23.28 28.03 -24.69
CA MET A 127 -22.15 28.39 -25.56
C MET A 127 -21.65 29.81 -25.23
N PRO A 128 -20.35 30.03 -24.93
CA PRO A 128 -19.88 31.37 -24.59
C PRO A 128 -19.88 32.26 -25.83
N GLU A 129 -20.61 33.37 -25.76
CA GLU A 129 -20.48 34.46 -26.73
C GLU A 129 -19.04 35.00 -26.73
N PRO A 130 -18.45 35.29 -27.91
CA PRO A 130 -17.10 35.78 -28.00
C PRO A 130 -17.05 37.26 -27.65
N GLY A 131 -16.52 37.56 -26.47
CA GLY A 131 -15.98 38.88 -26.19
C GLY A 131 -16.53 39.50 -24.92
N THR A 132 -15.84 39.24 -23.80
CA THR A 132 -15.40 40.25 -22.84
C THR A 132 -14.41 39.55 -21.92
N LEU A 133 -13.13 39.92 -21.97
CA LEU A 133 -12.13 39.45 -21.02
C LEU A 133 -12.45 40.06 -19.64
N PRO A 134 -12.76 39.27 -18.59
CA PRO A 134 -12.80 39.80 -17.23
C PRO A 134 -11.38 40.13 -16.73
N PRO A 135 -11.21 41.16 -15.88
CA PRO A 135 -9.90 41.52 -15.33
C PRO A 135 -9.34 40.38 -14.45
N PRO A 136 -8.01 40.19 -14.40
CA PRO A 136 -7.40 39.14 -13.60
C PRO A 136 -7.55 39.45 -12.10
N VAL A 137 -8.36 38.65 -11.41
CA VAL A 137 -8.41 38.61 -9.94
C VAL A 137 -7.15 37.90 -9.40
N PRO A 138 -6.39 38.51 -8.46
CA PRO A 138 -5.27 37.84 -7.81
C PRO A 138 -5.78 36.89 -6.72
N GLY A 139 -6.04 35.64 -7.12
CA GLY A 139 -6.45 34.55 -6.23
C GLY A 139 -5.27 33.69 -5.76
N THR A 140 -4.94 33.84 -4.48
CA THR A 140 -4.50 32.83 -3.50
C THR A 140 -3.47 31.76 -3.94
N ARG A 141 -2.28 31.88 -3.34
CA ARG A 141 -1.13 30.95 -3.30
C ARG A 141 -1.41 29.50 -3.77
N ARG A 142 -0.86 29.18 -4.94
CA ARG A 142 -0.44 27.82 -5.31
C ARG A 142 0.48 27.26 -4.21
N ALA A 143 0.04 26.20 -3.53
CA ALA A 143 0.94 25.33 -2.80
C ALA A 143 1.81 24.62 -3.84
N THR A 144 3.08 25.03 -3.93
CA THR A 144 4.09 24.41 -4.78
C THR A 144 4.26 22.96 -4.33
N VAL A 145 3.84 22.01 -5.17
CA VAL A 145 4.33 20.64 -5.13
C VAL A 145 5.85 20.70 -5.18
N ALA A 146 6.47 20.46 -4.03
CA ALA A 146 7.91 20.34 -3.93
C ALA A 146 8.34 19.15 -4.78
N ALA A 147 8.91 19.46 -5.94
CA ALA A 147 9.59 18.51 -6.79
C ALA A 147 10.64 17.77 -5.95
N LEU A 148 10.45 16.47 -5.76
CA LEU A 148 11.48 15.59 -5.23
C LEU A 148 12.67 15.64 -6.19
N THR A 149 13.77 16.17 -5.68
CA THR A 149 15.00 16.40 -6.42
C THR A 149 15.64 15.06 -6.85
N PRO A 150 16.24 14.96 -8.05
CA PRO A 150 16.78 13.73 -8.64
C PRO A 150 18.02 13.16 -7.92
N ARG A 151 18.48 13.79 -6.83
CA ARG A 151 19.66 13.35 -6.06
C ARG A 151 19.34 12.29 -5.01
N GLY A 152 18.09 12.18 -4.56
CA GLY A 152 17.67 11.18 -3.56
C GLY A 152 17.45 9.77 -4.13
N GLN A 153 17.16 9.65 -5.43
CA GLN A 153 16.88 8.36 -6.08
C GLN A 153 18.14 7.51 -6.29
N ALA A 154 19.31 8.12 -6.51
CA ALA A 154 20.56 7.39 -6.68
C ALA A 154 21.02 6.70 -5.38
N ALA A 155 20.79 7.33 -4.22
CA ALA A 155 21.12 6.75 -2.92
C ALA A 155 20.25 5.52 -2.61
N ILE A 156 18.97 5.55 -3.00
CA ILE A 156 18.04 4.42 -2.80
C ILE A 156 18.42 3.24 -3.69
N ILE A 157 18.80 3.48 -4.95
CA ILE A 157 19.26 2.42 -5.87
C ILE A 157 20.56 1.78 -5.36
N ALA A 158 21.53 2.59 -4.91
CA ALA A 158 22.79 2.09 -4.36
C ALA A 158 22.57 1.23 -3.09
N LEU A 159 21.64 1.64 -2.21
CA LEU A 159 21.30 0.88 -1.01
C LEU A 159 20.65 -0.48 -1.34
N LEU A 160 19.74 -0.52 -2.32
CA LEU A 160 19.11 -1.78 -2.76
C LEU A 160 20.12 -2.75 -3.39
N ALA A 161 21.07 -2.24 -4.18
CA ALA A 161 22.13 -3.06 -4.77
C ALA A 161 23.07 -3.66 -3.70
N ALA A 162 23.43 -2.88 -2.67
CA ALA A 162 24.25 -3.37 -1.57
C ALA A 162 23.56 -4.47 -0.77
N ILE A 163 22.25 -4.33 -0.49
CA ILE A 163 21.46 -5.35 0.21
C ILE A 163 21.39 -6.65 -0.60
N LEU A 164 21.18 -6.56 -1.91
CA LEU A 164 21.14 -7.74 -2.78
C LEU A 164 22.48 -8.49 -2.79
N LEU A 165 23.60 -7.76 -2.81
CA LEU A 165 24.94 -8.36 -2.81
C LEU A 165 25.21 -9.14 -1.52
N VAL A 166 24.85 -8.57 -0.35
CA VAL A 166 24.97 -9.27 0.95
C VAL A 166 24.14 -10.55 0.95
N LEU A 167 22.90 -10.49 0.47
CA LEU A 167 22.00 -11.64 0.40
C LEU A 167 22.56 -12.77 -0.48
N CYS A 168 23.20 -12.42 -1.61
CA CYS A 168 23.85 -13.39 -2.50
C CYS A 168 25.07 -14.05 -1.85
N ILE A 169 25.84 -13.32 -1.04
CA ILE A 169 27.00 -13.86 -0.32
C ILE A 169 26.52 -14.84 0.76
N ASP A 170 25.53 -14.45 1.57
CA ASP A 170 24.95 -15.32 2.61
C ASP A 170 24.33 -16.58 2.01
N LEU A 171 23.65 -16.45 0.86
CA LEU A 171 23.09 -17.59 0.14
C LEU A 171 24.17 -18.52 -0.43
N GLY A 172 25.26 -17.96 -0.97
CA GLY A 172 26.39 -18.73 -1.45
C GLY A 172 27.12 -19.47 -0.33
N LEU A 173 27.33 -18.82 0.82
CA LEU A 173 27.96 -19.42 2.00
C LEU A 173 27.11 -20.53 2.60
N THR A 174 25.80 -20.34 2.68
CA THR A 174 24.86 -21.37 3.18
C THR A 174 24.72 -22.57 2.25
N LEU A 175 24.76 -22.36 0.92
CA LEU A 175 24.79 -23.44 -0.08
C LEU A 175 26.11 -24.22 -0.02
N SER A 176 27.25 -23.53 0.08
CA SER A 176 28.57 -24.17 0.18
C SER A 176 28.69 -25.04 1.45
N ALA A 177 28.21 -24.53 2.59
CA ALA A 177 28.17 -25.28 3.85
C ALA A 177 27.28 -26.54 3.77
N ARG A 178 26.19 -26.49 3.00
CA ARG A 178 25.33 -27.67 2.77
C ARG A 178 25.96 -28.71 1.85
N MET A 179 26.76 -28.31 0.87
CA MET A 179 27.42 -29.26 -0.04
C MET A 179 28.65 -29.94 0.58
N ALA A 180 29.33 -29.29 1.53
CA ALA A 180 30.45 -29.89 2.26
C ALA A 180 30.01 -30.96 3.30
N GLY A 181 28.71 -31.08 3.59
CA GLY A 181 28.16 -31.95 4.64
C GLY A 181 27.94 -33.42 4.26
N SER A 182 28.22 -33.85 3.03
CA SER A 182 28.07 -35.25 2.61
C SER A 182 29.43 -35.94 2.44
N ALA A 183 30.15 -36.16 3.54
CA ALA A 183 31.21 -37.16 3.56
C ALA A 183 30.56 -38.56 3.66
N PRO A 184 30.77 -39.48 2.70
CA PRO A 184 30.28 -40.84 2.84
C PRO A 184 31.05 -41.56 3.95
N THR A 185 30.34 -42.05 4.96
CA THR A 185 30.87 -42.96 5.98
C THR A 185 31.51 -44.18 5.31
N PRO A 186 32.81 -44.47 5.54
CA PRO A 186 33.43 -45.68 5.01
C PRO A 186 32.79 -46.88 5.70
N ARG A 187 32.16 -47.76 4.92
CA ARG A 187 31.70 -49.07 5.42
C ARG A 187 32.93 -49.87 5.84
N GLU A 188 33.11 -50.03 7.15
CA GLU A 188 33.92 -51.10 7.74
C GLU A 188 33.47 -52.44 7.14
N LEU A 189 34.30 -53.00 6.27
CA LEU A 189 34.26 -54.40 5.90
C LEU A 189 35.13 -55.16 6.91
N VAL A 190 34.54 -55.45 8.07
CA VAL A 190 35.08 -56.39 9.05
C VAL A 190 34.18 -57.63 9.07
N VAL A 191 34.70 -58.70 8.45
CA VAL A 191 34.65 -60.11 8.89
C VAL A 191 33.28 -60.82 8.93
N ARG A 192 33.10 -61.84 8.05
CA ARG A 192 33.10 -63.28 8.43
C ARG A 192 32.75 -64.23 7.26
N GLY A 193 33.59 -65.24 7.04
CA GLY A 193 33.14 -66.63 6.86
C GLY A 193 33.17 -67.23 5.45
N ARG A 194 34.29 -67.82 5.04
CA ARG A 194 34.47 -69.27 4.84
C ARG A 194 35.92 -69.61 4.51
#